data_AF-A0A7Z9H4Y8-F1
#
_entry.id   AF-A0A7Z9H4Y8-F1
#
_cell.length_a   1.000
_cell.length_b   1.000
_cell.length_c   1.000
_cell.angle_alpha   90.00
_cell.angle_beta   90.00
_cell.angle_gamma   90.00
#
_symmetry.space_group_name_H-M   'P 1'
#
loop_
_entity.id
_entity.type
_entity.pdbx_description
1 polymer ?
#
loop_
_entity_poly.entity_id
_entity_poly.type
_entity_poly.pdbx_seq_one_letter_code
_entity_poly.pdbx_strand_id
1 'polypeptide(L)'
;MLRDSRLPDRLLDPLRGVLHGLGRFQEESVDGGEGIKTLEGWQHLLALFAEAQLDRDSVVVVAGGGSLGDAAGFAASTWHRGVSWVAVPTTLLAMVDAHIGGKTAINVAGIKNRVGAFHPPVAVLCDRAFLETLDGVEVVSGWVEMFKASVIGDRDLFEELCREDPSRLPSDDQLVRAVGVKLRIVSEDPFENGVRELLNLGHTLGHAIEAVVDPSPRHGEAVAIGLVFAALVAVELNLAPRRLVKDLAAPLVARGLHLGWPLESARELITAMDADKKGRAGRLRMVLPQAPGQVQIQDVPRELLLELLQSGLDDEISDCSVASVEGC
;
A
#
# COMPACT_ATOMS: atom_id res chain seq x y z
N MET A 1 4.38 19.23 14.87
CA MET A 1 3.55 18.09 14.43
C MET A 1 2.73 18.53 13.25
N LEU A 2 2.74 17.78 12.17
CA LEU A 2 1.81 17.91 11.06
C LEU A 2 0.69 16.90 11.28
N ARG A 3 -0.56 17.35 11.31
CA ARG A 3 -1.73 16.46 11.41
C ARG A 3 -2.65 16.62 10.21
N ASP A 4 -3.18 15.51 9.73
CA ASP A 4 -4.25 15.50 8.74
C ASP A 4 -5.49 16.20 9.34
N SER A 5 -6.02 17.20 8.62
CA SER A 5 -7.15 18.04 9.04
C SER A 5 -8.41 17.24 9.37
N ARG A 6 -8.55 16.02 8.82
CA ARG A 6 -9.71 15.14 9.03
C ARG A 6 -9.68 14.35 10.33
N LEU A 7 -8.55 14.35 11.06
CA LEU A 7 -8.42 13.54 12.27
C LEU A 7 -9.21 14.11 13.46
N PRO A 8 -9.98 13.29 14.19
CA PRO A 8 -10.62 13.73 15.42
C PRO A 8 -9.60 14.14 16.48
N ASP A 9 -9.75 15.31 17.08
CA ASP A 9 -8.83 15.82 18.10
C ASP A 9 -8.62 14.86 19.27
N ARG A 10 -9.71 14.20 19.71
CA ARG A 10 -9.69 13.24 20.83
C ARG A 10 -8.68 12.11 20.66
N LEU A 11 -8.34 11.74 19.42
CA LEU A 11 -7.39 10.66 19.13
C LEU A 11 -5.93 11.13 19.20
N LEU A 12 -5.69 12.44 19.09
CA LEU A 12 -4.36 13.04 19.19
C LEU A 12 -4.03 13.55 20.60
N ASP A 13 -5.02 13.72 21.47
CA ASP A 13 -4.82 14.25 22.82
C ASP A 13 -3.76 13.49 23.65
N PRO A 14 -3.70 12.14 23.62
CA PRO A 14 -2.63 11.41 24.30
C PRO A 14 -1.24 11.78 23.75
N LEU A 15 -1.11 11.87 22.43
CA LEU A 15 0.14 12.25 21.76
C LEU A 15 0.52 13.70 22.07
N ARG A 16 -0.42 14.63 22.00
CA ARG A 16 -0.22 16.04 22.38
C ARG A 16 0.26 16.16 23.82
N GLY A 17 -0.35 15.41 24.75
CA GLY A 17 0.05 15.39 26.15
C GLY A 17 1.51 14.99 26.34
N VAL A 18 1.98 13.96 25.61
CA VAL A 18 3.40 13.56 25.61
C VAL A 18 4.28 14.64 24.99
N LEU A 19 3.93 15.13 23.80
CA LEU A 19 4.76 16.10 23.05
C LEU A 19 4.92 17.44 23.78
N HIS A 20 3.85 17.93 24.44
CA HIS A 20 3.92 19.12 25.29
C HIS A 20 4.92 18.96 26.44
N GLY A 21 5.09 17.74 26.95
CA GLY A 21 6.06 17.44 28.01
C GLY A 21 7.53 17.42 27.55
N LEU A 22 7.79 17.35 26.24
CA LEU A 22 9.13 17.19 25.67
C LEU A 22 9.83 18.53 25.32
N GLY A 23 9.10 19.64 25.29
CA GLY A 23 9.69 20.98 25.06
C GLY A 23 8.88 21.88 24.14
N ARG A 24 9.57 22.68 23.31
CA ARG A 24 8.92 23.56 22.33
C ARG A 24 8.16 22.69 21.33
N PHE A 25 6.85 22.87 21.30
CA PHE A 25 5.93 22.11 20.45
C PHE A 25 5.06 23.09 19.67
N GLN A 26 4.94 22.85 18.36
CA GLN A 26 4.02 23.52 17.46
C GLN A 26 3.28 22.46 16.65
N GLU A 27 2.00 22.69 16.41
CA GLU A 27 1.13 21.81 15.66
C GLU A 27 0.52 22.59 14.49
N GLU A 28 0.56 21.99 13.31
CA GLU A 28 -0.07 22.53 12.10
C GLU A 28 -1.01 21.49 11.51
N SER A 29 -2.19 21.96 11.13
CA SER A 29 -3.20 21.16 10.43
C SER A 29 -3.05 21.33 8.94
N VAL A 30 -2.95 20.21 8.22
CA VAL A 30 -2.79 20.19 6.76
C VAL A 30 -3.82 19.24 6.14
N ASP A 31 -4.26 19.57 4.93
CA ASP A 31 -5.13 18.67 4.18
C ASP A 31 -4.29 17.50 3.65
N GLY A 32 -4.53 16.31 4.21
CA GLY A 32 -3.85 15.09 3.78
C GLY A 32 -4.42 14.53 2.47
N GLY A 33 -4.05 13.27 2.17
CA GLY A 33 -4.43 12.61 0.92
C GLY A 33 -3.57 13.04 -0.26
N GLU A 34 -3.95 12.62 -1.46
CA GLU A 34 -3.05 12.70 -2.62
C GLU A 34 -2.72 14.13 -3.08
N GLY A 35 -3.58 15.11 -2.77
CA GLY A 35 -3.37 16.52 -3.14
C GLY A 35 -2.12 17.14 -2.52
N ILE A 36 -1.66 16.66 -1.37
CA ILE A 36 -0.42 17.13 -0.73
C ILE A 36 0.84 16.61 -1.42
N LYS A 37 0.74 15.54 -2.22
CA LYS A 37 1.88 14.92 -2.93
C LYS A 37 2.19 15.64 -4.23
N THR A 38 2.40 16.94 -4.14
CA THR A 38 2.70 17.82 -5.27
C THR A 38 3.94 18.66 -4.96
N LEU A 39 4.50 19.34 -5.97
CA LEU A 39 5.62 20.25 -5.75
C LEU A 39 5.19 21.42 -4.85
N GLU A 40 3.98 21.91 -5.05
CA GLU A 40 3.35 22.98 -4.27
C GLU A 40 3.10 22.52 -2.82
N GLY A 41 2.57 21.31 -2.63
CA GLY A 41 2.40 20.70 -1.30
C GLY A 41 3.71 20.55 -0.56
N TRP A 42 4.77 20.06 -1.24
CA TRP A 42 6.11 19.98 -0.65
C TRP A 42 6.67 21.36 -0.27
N GLN A 43 6.56 22.36 -1.14
CA GLN A 43 6.98 23.74 -0.83
C GLN A 43 6.23 24.31 0.38
N HIS A 44 4.92 24.06 0.47
CA HIS A 44 4.11 24.47 1.61
C HIS A 44 4.60 23.84 2.92
N LEU A 45 4.91 22.54 2.92
CA LEU A 45 5.47 21.86 4.10
C LEU A 45 6.81 22.46 4.55
N LEU A 46 7.69 22.84 3.61
CA LEU A 46 8.94 23.52 3.94
C LEU A 46 8.72 24.92 4.51
N ALA A 47 7.69 25.64 4.05
CA ALA A 47 7.31 26.94 4.62
C ALA A 47 6.86 26.78 6.08
N LEU A 48 6.04 25.76 6.38
CA LEU A 48 5.66 25.44 7.76
C LEU A 48 6.88 25.12 8.63
N PHE A 49 7.89 24.41 8.10
CA PHE A 49 9.13 24.14 8.82
C PHE A 49 9.94 25.41 9.11
N ALA A 50 9.99 26.34 8.15
CA ALA A 50 10.62 27.65 8.34
C ALA A 50 9.90 28.49 9.40
N GLU A 51 8.57 28.56 9.34
CA GLU A 51 7.72 29.29 10.29
C GLU A 51 7.85 28.74 11.72
N ALA A 52 7.89 27.41 11.85
CA ALA A 52 8.15 26.74 13.12
C ALA A 52 9.62 26.86 13.60
N GLN A 53 10.50 27.43 12.79
CA GLN A 53 11.94 27.60 13.04
C GLN A 53 12.64 26.26 13.33
N LEU A 54 12.31 25.22 12.57
CA LEU A 54 12.95 23.91 12.74
C LEU A 54 14.43 23.99 12.39
N ASP A 55 15.28 23.55 13.32
CA ASP A 55 16.71 23.38 13.15
C ASP A 55 17.08 21.91 12.86
N ARG A 56 18.37 21.57 12.90
CA ARG A 56 18.87 20.22 12.60
C ARG A 56 18.53 19.18 13.66
N ASP A 57 18.26 19.62 14.89
CA ASP A 57 17.99 18.76 16.05
C ASP A 57 16.47 18.61 16.30
N SER A 58 15.68 19.32 15.50
CA SER A 58 14.22 19.25 15.51
C SER A 58 13.70 17.90 14.99
N VAL A 59 12.52 17.53 15.47
CA VAL A 59 11.82 16.30 15.05
C VAL A 59 10.45 16.64 14.47
N VAL A 60 10.19 16.19 13.25
CA VAL A 60 8.87 16.33 12.61
C VAL A 60 7.99 15.13 12.98
N VAL A 61 6.92 15.35 13.71
CA VAL A 61 5.90 14.31 13.97
C VAL A 61 4.79 14.43 12.93
N VAL A 62 4.45 13.34 12.24
CA VAL A 62 3.47 13.32 11.15
C VAL A 62 2.33 12.36 11.49
N ALA A 63 1.13 12.90 11.74
CA ALA A 63 -0.08 12.12 11.99
C ALA A 63 -1.01 12.17 10.77
N GLY A 64 -1.10 11.07 10.04
CA GLY A 64 -1.95 10.99 8.84
C GLY A 64 -1.83 9.66 8.09
N GLY A 65 -2.48 9.60 6.93
CA GLY A 65 -2.33 8.48 5.99
C GLY A 65 -1.03 8.56 5.17
N GLY A 66 -0.81 7.56 4.32
CA GLY A 66 0.43 7.38 3.57
C GLY A 66 0.84 8.57 2.70
N SER A 67 -0.12 9.24 2.05
CA SER A 67 0.18 10.41 1.20
C SER A 67 0.79 11.57 1.98
N LEU A 68 0.29 11.84 3.20
CA LEU A 68 0.86 12.88 4.06
C LEU A 68 2.24 12.46 4.58
N GLY A 69 2.39 11.19 4.99
CA GLY A 69 3.69 10.63 5.41
C GLY A 69 4.76 10.73 4.33
N ASP A 70 4.43 10.38 3.09
CA ASP A 70 5.34 10.45 1.95
C ASP A 70 5.81 11.89 1.69
N ALA A 71 4.88 12.83 1.62
CA ALA A 71 5.19 14.24 1.35
C ALA A 71 5.99 14.88 2.50
N ALA A 72 5.57 14.64 3.75
CA ALA A 72 6.23 15.18 4.93
C ALA A 72 7.59 14.52 5.19
N GLY A 73 7.70 13.21 4.96
CA GLY A 73 8.98 12.49 5.03
C GLY A 73 9.97 13.01 3.99
N PHE A 74 9.50 13.32 2.77
CA PHE A 74 10.35 13.90 1.74
C PHE A 74 10.75 15.33 2.09
N ALA A 75 9.83 16.16 2.59
CA ALA A 75 10.15 17.47 3.15
C ALA A 75 11.23 17.36 4.24
N ALA A 76 11.07 16.45 5.20
CA ALA A 76 12.02 16.19 6.28
C ALA A 76 13.40 15.73 5.76
N SER A 77 13.45 14.94 4.68
CA SER A 77 14.71 14.50 4.05
C SER A 77 15.52 15.65 3.45
N THR A 78 14.84 16.72 3.03
CA THR A 78 15.45 17.87 2.34
C THR A 78 15.72 19.05 3.27
N TRP A 79 14.92 19.22 4.31
CA TRP A 79 15.10 20.27 5.31
C TRP A 79 16.39 20.04 6.12
N HIS A 80 17.27 21.05 6.18
CA HIS A 80 18.65 20.91 6.70
C HIS A 80 19.44 19.72 6.14
N ARG A 81 19.07 19.21 4.95
CA ARG A 81 19.61 17.98 4.33
C ARG A 81 19.29 16.69 5.11
N GLY A 82 18.23 16.71 5.92
CA GLY A 82 17.75 15.58 6.70
C GLY A 82 17.51 15.95 8.15
N VAL A 83 16.25 16.16 8.51
CA VAL A 83 15.80 16.20 9.91
C VAL A 83 15.09 14.91 10.28
N SER A 84 15.13 14.57 11.56
CA SER A 84 14.45 13.38 12.08
C SER A 84 12.94 13.55 11.98
N TRP A 85 12.23 12.45 11.75
CA TRP A 85 10.77 12.46 11.74
C TRP A 85 10.19 11.17 12.34
N VAL A 86 9.00 11.29 12.91
CA VAL A 86 8.22 10.20 13.51
C VAL A 86 6.91 10.09 12.75
N ALA A 87 6.56 8.88 12.35
CA ALA A 87 5.31 8.59 11.67
C ALA A 87 4.25 8.10 12.66
N VAL A 88 3.06 8.68 12.60
CA VAL A 88 1.87 8.25 13.35
C VAL A 88 0.80 7.90 12.31
N PRO A 89 0.86 6.68 11.71
CA PRO A 89 -0.08 6.26 10.69
C PRO A 89 -1.52 6.23 11.23
N THR A 90 -2.43 6.87 10.52
CA THR A 90 -3.86 6.92 10.89
C THR A 90 -4.77 6.18 9.93
N THR A 91 -4.22 5.53 8.89
CA THR A 91 -4.93 4.61 8.02
C THR A 91 -4.30 3.24 8.09
N LEU A 92 -5.09 2.17 7.87
CA LEU A 92 -4.55 0.81 7.90
C LEU A 92 -3.43 0.64 6.87
N LEU A 93 -3.61 1.19 5.66
CA LEU A 93 -2.59 1.20 4.60
C LEU A 93 -1.27 1.82 5.09
N ALA A 94 -1.33 2.93 5.82
CA ALA A 94 -0.14 3.56 6.36
C ALA A 94 0.50 2.74 7.49
N MET A 95 -0.30 2.05 8.31
CA MET A 95 0.17 1.21 9.41
C MET A 95 0.93 -0.02 8.93
N VAL A 96 0.47 -0.67 7.85
CA VAL A 96 1.07 -1.94 7.37
C VAL A 96 2.03 -1.76 6.20
N ASP A 97 1.93 -0.64 5.47
CA ASP A 97 2.72 -0.40 4.26
C ASP A 97 3.34 0.99 4.20
N ALA A 98 2.60 2.06 3.92
CA ALA A 98 3.19 3.32 3.41
C ALA A 98 4.24 3.97 4.34
N HIS A 99 4.04 3.96 5.67
CA HIS A 99 5.02 4.54 6.60
C HIS A 99 6.21 3.64 6.91
N ILE A 100 6.25 2.42 6.36
CA ILE A 100 7.29 1.43 6.61
C ILE A 100 8.21 1.32 5.39
N GLY A 101 9.51 1.47 5.66
CA GLY A 101 10.58 1.27 4.67
C GLY A 101 11.11 2.54 4.01
N GLY A 102 10.72 3.71 4.51
CA GLY A 102 11.41 4.97 4.28
C GLY A 102 11.39 5.50 2.86
N LYS A 103 10.56 4.96 1.97
CA LYS A 103 10.29 5.61 0.70
C LYS A 103 9.41 6.81 0.97
N THR A 104 9.89 7.99 0.61
CA THR A 104 9.16 9.24 0.73
C THR A 104 9.16 9.90 -0.63
N ALA A 105 8.02 10.44 -1.08
CA ALA A 105 7.93 10.95 -2.44
C ALA A 105 6.75 11.91 -2.63
N ILE A 106 6.84 12.67 -3.73
CA ILE A 106 5.76 13.47 -4.29
C ILE A 106 5.55 13.10 -5.77
N ASN A 107 4.40 13.50 -6.29
CA ASN A 107 4.06 13.36 -7.70
C ASN A 107 4.49 14.62 -8.45
N VAL A 108 5.11 14.45 -9.61
CA VAL A 108 5.56 15.57 -10.45
C VAL A 108 5.18 15.30 -11.90
N ALA A 109 4.58 16.30 -12.55
CA ALA A 109 4.15 16.23 -13.94
C ALA A 109 3.24 15.03 -14.26
N GLY A 110 2.34 14.68 -13.33
CA GLY A 110 1.42 13.53 -13.47
C GLY A 110 2.08 12.16 -13.24
N ILE A 111 3.37 12.12 -12.91
CA ILE A 111 4.08 10.87 -12.64
C ILE A 111 4.13 10.63 -11.13
N LYS A 112 3.53 9.53 -10.69
CA LYS A 112 3.45 9.17 -9.26
C LYS A 112 4.80 8.76 -8.69
N ASN A 113 5.11 9.22 -7.48
CA ASN A 113 6.21 8.74 -6.62
C ASN A 113 7.64 8.72 -7.23
N ARG A 114 7.93 9.50 -8.29
CA ARG A 114 9.27 9.51 -8.94
C ARG A 114 10.25 10.50 -8.34
N VAL A 115 9.77 11.53 -7.64
CA VAL A 115 10.62 12.52 -6.98
C VAL A 115 10.52 12.29 -5.48
N GLY A 116 11.62 11.89 -4.85
CA GLY A 116 11.59 11.42 -3.47
C GLY A 116 12.97 11.08 -2.91
N ALA A 117 12.96 10.49 -1.71
CA ALA A 117 14.15 10.04 -1.01
C ALA A 117 13.88 8.76 -0.20
N PHE A 118 14.92 7.97 0.00
CA PHE A 118 14.95 6.95 1.04
C PHE A 118 15.31 7.62 2.39
N HIS A 119 14.30 7.99 3.17
CA HIS A 119 14.43 8.68 4.46
C HIS A 119 13.48 8.04 5.51
N PRO A 120 13.88 6.93 6.14
CA PRO A 120 13.03 6.23 7.10
C PRO A 120 12.74 7.09 8.34
N PRO A 121 11.52 7.01 8.90
CA PRO A 121 11.23 7.65 10.18
C PRO A 121 12.05 6.99 11.29
N VAL A 122 12.37 7.74 12.34
CA VAL A 122 13.08 7.20 13.52
C VAL A 122 12.17 6.31 14.38
N ALA A 123 10.85 6.48 14.24
CA ALA A 123 9.84 5.62 14.86
C ALA A 123 8.53 5.65 14.06
N VAL A 124 7.79 4.54 14.10
CA VAL A 124 6.42 4.43 13.60
C VAL A 124 5.52 4.05 14.78
N LEU A 125 4.53 4.87 15.10
CA LEU A 125 3.65 4.70 16.25
C LEU A 125 2.23 4.35 15.76
N CYS A 126 1.91 3.05 15.74
CA CYS A 126 0.60 2.56 15.32
C CYS A 126 -0.37 2.50 16.51
N ASP A 127 -1.49 3.19 16.42
CA ASP A 127 -2.62 3.06 17.35
C ASP A 127 -3.88 2.67 16.58
N ARG A 128 -4.44 1.49 16.86
CA ARG A 128 -5.65 1.00 16.16
C ARG A 128 -6.89 1.84 16.43
N ALA A 129 -6.90 2.71 17.45
CA ALA A 129 -8.01 3.62 17.71
C ALA A 129 -8.32 4.54 16.51
N PHE A 130 -7.33 4.84 15.65
CA PHE A 130 -7.57 5.57 14.40
C PHE A 130 -8.47 4.81 13.43
N LEU A 131 -8.39 3.48 13.40
CA LEU A 131 -9.16 2.63 12.49
C LEU A 131 -10.66 2.62 12.82
N GLU A 132 -11.03 2.88 14.08
CA GLU A 132 -12.44 2.96 14.51
C GLU A 132 -13.18 4.15 13.89
N THR A 133 -12.44 5.14 13.36
CA THR A 133 -12.99 6.34 12.73
C THR A 133 -12.79 6.38 11.23
N LEU A 134 -12.14 5.36 10.67
CA LEU A 134 -11.80 5.29 9.26
C LEU A 134 -12.97 4.72 8.46
N ASP A 135 -13.24 5.29 7.30
CA ASP A 135 -14.27 4.76 6.40
C ASP A 135 -13.99 3.29 6.06
N GLY A 136 -15.04 2.45 6.04
CA GLY A 136 -14.88 1.01 5.81
C GLY A 136 -14.15 0.67 4.50
N VAL A 137 -14.32 1.48 3.45
CA VAL A 137 -13.61 1.32 2.18
C VAL A 137 -12.10 1.56 2.30
N GLU A 138 -11.67 2.47 3.17
CA GLU A 138 -10.25 2.74 3.45
C GLU A 138 -9.65 1.66 4.35
N VAL A 139 -10.45 1.11 5.27
CA VAL A 139 -10.07 -0.10 6.03
C VAL A 139 -9.83 -1.26 5.08
N VAL A 140 -10.78 -1.55 4.17
CA VAL A 140 -10.62 -2.64 3.19
C VAL A 140 -9.39 -2.40 2.31
N SER A 141 -9.18 -1.17 1.82
CA SER A 141 -8.00 -0.83 1.02
C SER A 141 -6.68 -1.16 1.73
N GLY A 142 -6.55 -0.80 3.01
CA GLY A 142 -5.38 -1.18 3.81
C GLY A 142 -5.31 -2.67 4.19
N TRP A 143 -6.46 -3.32 4.33
CA TRP A 143 -6.54 -4.75 4.63
C TRP A 143 -5.97 -5.58 3.49
N VAL A 144 -6.15 -5.16 2.23
CA VAL A 144 -5.54 -5.83 1.06
C VAL A 144 -4.02 -5.88 1.16
N GLU A 145 -3.37 -4.81 1.63
CA GLU A 145 -1.92 -4.82 1.83
C GLU A 145 -1.47 -5.73 2.97
N MET A 146 -2.27 -5.81 4.03
CA MET A 146 -2.06 -6.77 5.11
C MET A 146 -2.20 -8.22 4.59
N PHE A 147 -3.21 -8.47 3.75
CA PHE A 147 -3.43 -9.77 3.11
C PHE A 147 -2.28 -10.11 2.15
N LYS A 148 -1.82 -9.17 1.32
CA LYS A 148 -0.60 -9.31 0.49
C LYS A 148 0.59 -9.74 1.33
N ALA A 149 0.84 -9.08 2.47
CA ALA A 149 1.94 -9.43 3.36
C ALA A 149 1.85 -10.89 3.85
N SER A 150 0.65 -11.36 4.19
CA SER A 150 0.42 -12.77 4.56
C SER A 150 0.74 -13.75 3.42
N VAL A 151 0.33 -13.43 2.19
CA VAL A 151 0.64 -14.24 0.99
C VAL A 151 2.16 -14.28 0.73
N ILE A 152 2.86 -13.18 0.97
CA ILE A 152 4.31 -13.07 0.78
C ILE A 152 5.09 -13.92 1.79
N GLY A 153 4.74 -13.86 3.08
CA GLY A 153 5.67 -14.35 4.11
C GLY A 153 5.07 -14.77 5.45
N ASP A 154 3.75 -14.96 5.55
CA ASP A 154 3.11 -15.47 6.76
C ASP A 154 1.85 -16.31 6.45
N ARG A 155 2.03 -17.62 6.33
CA ARG A 155 0.96 -18.59 6.05
C ARG A 155 -0.11 -18.62 7.14
N ASP A 156 0.30 -18.58 8.41
CA ASP A 156 -0.65 -18.72 9.51
C ASP A 156 -1.54 -17.46 9.57
N LEU A 157 -0.99 -16.29 9.25
CA LEU A 157 -1.75 -15.04 9.16
C LEU A 157 -2.73 -15.11 7.99
N PHE A 158 -2.29 -15.65 6.85
CA PHE A 158 -3.16 -15.85 5.70
C PHE A 158 -4.38 -16.70 6.07
N GLU A 159 -4.16 -17.84 6.73
CA GLU A 159 -5.23 -18.73 7.15
C GLU A 159 -6.18 -18.11 8.18
N GLU A 160 -5.65 -17.27 9.06
CA GLU A 160 -6.44 -16.49 10.02
C GLU A 160 -7.34 -15.47 9.31
N LEU A 161 -6.75 -14.66 8.42
CA LEU A 161 -7.44 -13.63 7.63
C LEU A 161 -8.53 -14.21 6.71
N CYS A 162 -8.31 -15.42 6.16
CA CYS A 162 -9.31 -16.12 5.35
C CYS A 162 -10.54 -16.58 6.15
N ARG A 163 -10.40 -16.82 7.46
CA ARG A 163 -11.50 -17.31 8.33
C ARG A 163 -12.17 -16.19 9.13
N GLU A 164 -11.61 -15.00 9.10
CA GLU A 164 -12.06 -13.86 9.87
C GLU A 164 -13.33 -13.22 9.28
N ASP A 165 -14.20 -12.73 10.16
CA ASP A 165 -15.32 -11.87 9.79
C ASP A 165 -14.84 -10.64 9.00
N PRO A 166 -15.30 -10.44 7.76
CA PRO A 166 -14.95 -9.30 6.91
C PRO A 166 -15.12 -7.92 7.55
N SER A 167 -16.03 -7.77 8.52
CA SER A 167 -16.33 -6.52 9.20
C SER A 167 -15.37 -6.19 10.35
N ARG A 168 -14.54 -7.15 10.77
CA ARG A 168 -13.65 -7.00 11.93
C ARG A 168 -12.42 -6.16 11.58
N LEU A 169 -12.09 -5.21 12.45
CA LEU A 169 -10.82 -4.50 12.38
C LEU A 169 -9.65 -5.44 12.76
N PRO A 170 -8.48 -5.29 12.12
CA PRO A 170 -7.31 -6.09 12.46
C PRO A 170 -6.92 -5.96 13.93
N SER A 171 -6.53 -7.07 14.53
CA SER A 171 -5.94 -7.11 15.88
C SER A 171 -4.50 -6.60 15.88
N ASP A 172 -4.02 -6.24 17.08
CA ASP A 172 -2.63 -5.79 17.26
C ASP A 172 -1.61 -6.87 16.82
N ASP A 173 -1.93 -8.16 17.03
CA ASP A 173 -1.08 -9.28 16.59
C ASP A 173 -1.01 -9.38 15.06
N GLN A 174 -2.15 -9.30 14.38
CA GLN A 174 -2.22 -9.32 12.92
C GLN A 174 -1.43 -8.16 12.30
N LEU A 175 -1.55 -6.96 12.88
CA LEU A 175 -0.78 -5.78 12.46
C LEU A 175 0.72 -6.03 12.62
N VAL A 176 1.17 -6.49 13.80
CA VAL A 176 2.58 -6.77 14.08
C VAL A 176 3.14 -7.80 13.12
N ARG A 177 2.39 -8.86 12.80
CA ARG A 177 2.83 -9.92 11.89
C ARG A 177 2.95 -9.43 10.45
N ALA A 178 1.95 -8.70 9.95
CA ALA A 178 1.99 -8.12 8.61
C ALA A 178 3.14 -7.11 8.45
N VAL A 179 3.29 -6.19 9.41
CA VAL A 179 4.42 -5.26 9.49
C VAL A 179 5.74 -6.02 9.55
N GLY A 180 5.80 -7.10 10.32
CA GLY A 180 6.97 -7.96 10.46
C GLY A 180 7.44 -8.57 9.13
N VAL A 181 6.52 -8.98 8.23
CA VAL A 181 6.88 -9.46 6.88
C VAL A 181 7.59 -8.36 6.11
N LYS A 182 7.01 -7.16 6.06
CA LYS A 182 7.60 -6.04 5.32
C LYS A 182 8.94 -5.61 5.91
N LEU A 183 9.04 -5.51 7.24
CA LEU A 183 10.27 -5.13 7.93
C LEU A 183 11.41 -6.12 7.64
N ARG A 184 11.16 -7.44 7.66
CA ARG A 184 12.20 -8.43 7.32
C ARG A 184 12.79 -8.18 5.93
N ILE A 185 11.92 -7.97 4.93
CA ILE A 185 12.34 -7.75 3.54
C ILE A 185 13.05 -6.39 3.37
N VAL A 186 12.51 -5.32 3.98
CA VAL A 186 13.11 -3.98 3.93
C VAL A 186 14.45 -3.94 4.63
N SER A 187 14.61 -4.63 5.77
CA SER A 187 15.88 -4.70 6.49
C SER A 187 16.96 -5.44 5.70
N GLU A 188 16.58 -6.44 4.91
CA GLU A 188 17.48 -7.14 4.01
C GLU A 188 17.88 -6.30 2.79
N ASP A 189 16.94 -5.51 2.25
CA ASP A 189 17.18 -4.65 1.08
C ASP A 189 16.56 -3.24 1.22
N PRO A 190 17.25 -2.33 1.95
CA PRO A 190 16.74 -1.00 2.24
C PRO A 190 16.58 -0.07 1.02
N PHE A 191 17.25 -0.40 -0.10
CA PHE A 191 17.35 0.47 -1.28
C PHE A 191 16.86 -0.18 -2.58
N GLU A 192 16.12 -1.30 -2.50
CA GLU A 192 15.48 -1.98 -3.63
C GLU A 192 16.42 -2.57 -4.70
N ASN A 193 17.50 -3.20 -4.27
CA ASN A 193 18.47 -3.83 -5.15
C ASN A 193 18.16 -5.31 -5.47
N GLY A 194 17.13 -5.91 -4.87
CA GLY A 194 16.82 -7.32 -5.08
C GLY A 194 15.55 -7.77 -4.39
N VAL A 195 15.68 -8.35 -3.19
CA VAL A 195 14.60 -9.07 -2.48
C VAL A 195 13.39 -8.17 -2.17
N ARG A 196 13.58 -6.85 -2.06
CA ARG A 196 12.47 -5.92 -1.83
C ARG A 196 11.44 -5.90 -2.96
N GLU A 197 11.82 -6.36 -4.15
CA GLU A 197 10.88 -6.57 -5.26
C GLU A 197 9.75 -7.53 -4.90
N LEU A 198 9.92 -8.46 -3.94
CA LEU A 198 8.85 -9.36 -3.48
C LEU A 198 7.63 -8.62 -2.93
N LEU A 199 7.81 -7.41 -2.39
CA LEU A 199 6.69 -6.57 -1.90
C LEU A 199 5.77 -6.07 -3.03
N ASN A 200 6.21 -6.18 -4.29
CA ASN A 200 5.43 -5.79 -5.47
C ASN A 200 4.47 -6.89 -5.94
N LEU A 201 4.21 -7.94 -5.13
CA LEU A 201 3.13 -8.88 -5.39
C LEU A 201 1.82 -8.14 -5.64
N GLY A 202 1.17 -8.44 -6.76
CA GLY A 202 -0.05 -7.77 -7.22
C GLY A 202 0.14 -6.36 -7.81
N HIS A 203 1.25 -5.68 -7.55
CA HIS A 203 1.44 -4.28 -7.96
C HIS A 203 1.70 -4.12 -9.47
N THR A 204 2.20 -5.14 -10.17
CA THR A 204 2.43 -5.05 -11.62
C THR A 204 1.13 -4.74 -12.38
N LEU A 205 0.07 -5.52 -12.15
CA LEU A 205 -1.24 -5.23 -12.72
C LEU A 205 -1.97 -4.12 -11.95
N GLY A 206 -1.85 -4.08 -10.62
CA GLY A 206 -2.51 -3.06 -9.80
C GLY A 206 -2.17 -1.63 -10.25
N HIS A 207 -0.89 -1.30 -10.39
CA HIS A 207 -0.48 0.03 -10.89
C HIS A 207 -0.93 0.29 -12.32
N ALA A 208 -0.97 -0.73 -13.18
CA ALA A 208 -1.47 -0.60 -14.55
C ALA A 208 -2.97 -0.28 -14.57
N ILE A 209 -3.76 -0.91 -13.71
CA ILE A 209 -5.20 -0.63 -13.54
C ILE A 209 -5.39 0.80 -13.03
N GLU A 210 -4.67 1.23 -11.99
CA GLU A 210 -4.76 2.60 -11.47
C GLU A 210 -4.44 3.66 -12.55
N ALA A 211 -3.55 3.33 -13.49
CA ALA A 211 -3.11 4.24 -14.54
C ALA A 211 -4.02 4.28 -15.78
N VAL A 212 -4.74 3.19 -16.06
CA VAL A 212 -5.49 3.01 -17.32
C VAL A 212 -7.00 3.10 -17.13
N VAL A 213 -7.54 2.57 -16.02
CA VAL A 213 -8.98 2.49 -15.79
C VAL A 213 -9.51 3.83 -15.26
N ASP A 214 -10.62 4.31 -15.81
CA ASP A 214 -11.31 5.53 -15.39
C ASP A 214 -12.78 5.24 -15.04
N PRO A 215 -13.29 5.65 -13.85
CA PRO A 215 -12.53 6.26 -12.76
C PRO A 215 -11.48 5.30 -12.18
N SER A 216 -10.32 5.86 -11.82
CA SER A 216 -9.23 5.08 -11.19
C SER A 216 -9.71 4.46 -9.87
N PRO A 217 -9.56 3.13 -9.68
CA PRO A 217 -9.95 2.49 -8.44
C PRO A 217 -9.00 2.89 -7.30
N ARG A 218 -9.40 2.59 -6.06
CA ARG A 218 -8.52 2.76 -4.90
C ARG A 218 -7.35 1.79 -5.00
N HIS A 219 -6.24 2.17 -4.39
CA HIS A 219 -5.01 1.37 -4.42
C HIS A 219 -5.23 -0.09 -4.00
N GLY A 220 -5.89 -0.33 -2.86
CA GLY A 220 -6.16 -1.70 -2.40
C GLY A 220 -7.07 -2.49 -3.35
N GLU A 221 -8.03 -1.85 -4.03
CA GLU A 221 -8.89 -2.52 -5.02
C GLU A 221 -8.06 -2.99 -6.22
N ALA A 222 -7.19 -2.13 -6.73
CA ALA A 222 -6.28 -2.45 -7.83
C ALA A 222 -5.27 -3.56 -7.45
N VAL A 223 -4.70 -3.47 -6.24
CA VAL A 223 -3.78 -4.50 -5.73
C VAL A 223 -4.51 -5.83 -5.53
N ALA A 224 -5.76 -5.84 -5.06
CA ALA A 224 -6.57 -7.06 -4.92
C ALA A 224 -6.74 -7.79 -6.25
N ILE A 225 -7.10 -7.05 -7.31
CA ILE A 225 -7.18 -7.59 -8.67
C ILE A 225 -5.81 -8.17 -9.09
N GLY A 226 -4.74 -7.41 -8.85
CA GLY A 226 -3.39 -7.84 -9.17
C GLY A 226 -2.94 -9.09 -8.42
N LEU A 227 -3.35 -9.29 -7.17
CA LEU A 227 -3.03 -10.49 -6.38
C LEU A 227 -3.63 -11.74 -7.01
N VAL A 228 -4.91 -11.67 -7.37
CA VAL A 228 -5.63 -12.81 -7.97
C VAL A 228 -5.13 -13.09 -9.39
N PHE A 229 -4.85 -12.04 -10.17
CA PHE A 229 -4.20 -12.18 -11.48
C PHE A 229 -2.80 -12.81 -11.37
N ALA A 230 -1.98 -12.40 -10.40
CA ALA A 230 -0.66 -13.01 -10.18
C ALA A 230 -0.77 -14.49 -9.82
N ALA A 231 -1.78 -14.89 -9.03
CA ALA A 231 -2.06 -16.30 -8.77
C ALA A 231 -2.50 -17.05 -10.03
N LEU A 232 -3.35 -16.46 -10.89
CA LEU A 232 -3.74 -17.06 -12.17
C LEU A 232 -2.52 -17.29 -13.08
N VAL A 233 -1.66 -16.28 -13.21
CA VAL A 233 -0.40 -16.40 -13.96
C VAL A 233 0.49 -17.51 -13.38
N ALA A 234 0.56 -17.64 -12.05
CA ALA A 234 1.33 -18.72 -11.42
C ALA A 234 0.75 -20.11 -11.73
N VAL A 235 -0.58 -20.24 -11.79
CA VAL A 235 -1.28 -21.48 -12.16
C VAL A 235 -0.99 -21.86 -13.61
N GLU A 236 -1.10 -20.93 -14.56
CA GLU A 236 -0.83 -21.17 -15.98
C GLU A 236 0.64 -21.55 -16.25
N LEU A 237 1.56 -21.07 -15.41
CA LEU A 237 2.97 -21.46 -15.43
C LEU A 237 3.26 -22.76 -14.66
N ASN A 238 2.25 -23.45 -14.13
CA ASN A 238 2.37 -24.65 -13.29
C ASN A 238 3.21 -24.44 -12.02
N LEU A 239 3.23 -23.22 -11.49
CA LEU A 239 3.95 -22.84 -10.27
C LEU A 239 3.08 -22.92 -9.00
N ALA A 240 1.75 -22.92 -9.18
CA ALA A 240 0.77 -22.96 -8.12
C ALA A 240 -0.40 -23.87 -8.47
N PRO A 241 -1.10 -24.45 -7.48
CA PRO A 241 -2.32 -25.21 -7.73
C PRO A 241 -3.48 -24.28 -8.09
N ARG A 242 -4.37 -24.70 -9.00
CA ARG A 242 -5.52 -23.88 -9.46
C ARG A 242 -6.40 -23.35 -8.33
N ARG A 243 -6.52 -24.09 -7.22
CA ARG A 243 -7.26 -23.64 -6.02
C ARG A 243 -6.75 -22.32 -5.42
N LEU A 244 -5.48 -21.97 -5.63
CA LEU A 244 -4.88 -20.76 -5.05
C LEU A 244 -5.62 -19.49 -5.52
N VAL A 245 -6.11 -19.46 -6.75
CA VAL A 245 -6.88 -18.33 -7.28
C VAL A 245 -8.13 -18.09 -6.42
N LYS A 246 -8.88 -19.16 -6.11
CA LYS A 246 -10.06 -19.10 -5.24
C LYS A 246 -9.69 -18.78 -3.79
N ASP A 247 -8.61 -19.38 -3.27
CA ASP A 247 -8.14 -19.14 -1.90
C ASP A 247 -7.77 -17.65 -1.68
N LEU A 248 -7.25 -16.96 -2.71
CA LEU A 248 -6.99 -15.51 -2.67
C LEU A 248 -8.25 -14.68 -2.91
N ALA A 249 -9.08 -15.07 -3.89
CA ALA A 249 -10.26 -14.30 -4.29
C ALA A 249 -11.36 -14.28 -3.23
N ALA A 250 -11.65 -15.41 -2.59
CA ALA A 250 -12.77 -15.55 -1.65
C ALA A 250 -12.75 -14.51 -0.50
N PRO A 251 -11.66 -14.33 0.27
CA PRO A 251 -11.66 -13.35 1.36
C PRO A 251 -11.68 -11.89 0.89
N LEU A 252 -11.22 -11.62 -0.34
CA LEU A 252 -11.29 -10.29 -0.98
C LEU A 252 -12.75 -9.98 -1.38
N VAL A 253 -13.42 -10.90 -2.05
CA VAL A 253 -14.84 -10.78 -2.43
C VAL A 253 -15.74 -10.69 -1.20
N ALA A 254 -15.47 -11.48 -0.16
CA ALA A 254 -16.20 -11.42 1.11
C ALA A 254 -16.13 -10.04 1.80
N ARG A 255 -15.11 -9.23 1.48
CA ARG A 255 -14.94 -7.84 1.94
C ARG A 255 -15.52 -6.80 0.95
N GLY A 256 -16.29 -7.25 -0.04
CA GLY A 256 -16.99 -6.40 -0.99
C GLY A 256 -16.13 -5.93 -2.16
N LEU A 257 -14.96 -6.53 -2.39
CA LEU A 257 -14.10 -6.16 -3.52
C LEU A 257 -14.58 -6.81 -4.83
N HIS A 258 -14.68 -5.99 -5.87
CA HIS A 258 -14.92 -6.46 -7.23
C HIS A 258 -13.57 -6.81 -7.89
N LEU A 259 -13.42 -8.05 -8.34
CA LEU A 259 -12.18 -8.56 -8.92
C LEU A 259 -12.31 -8.67 -10.44
N GLY A 260 -12.17 -7.55 -11.14
CA GLY A 260 -12.24 -7.52 -12.60
C GLY A 260 -11.70 -6.22 -13.17
N TRP A 261 -11.57 -6.17 -14.50
CA TRP A 261 -11.16 -4.98 -15.25
C TRP A 261 -11.87 -4.96 -16.62
N PRO A 262 -11.93 -3.80 -17.28
CA PRO A 262 -12.44 -3.72 -18.65
C PRO A 262 -11.52 -4.51 -19.60
N LEU A 263 -12.05 -5.58 -20.22
CA LEU A 263 -11.25 -6.48 -21.07
C LEU A 263 -10.76 -5.76 -22.34
N GLU A 264 -11.49 -4.77 -22.82
CA GLU A 264 -11.08 -3.89 -23.91
C GLU A 264 -9.77 -3.13 -23.61
N SER A 265 -9.46 -2.88 -22.34
CA SER A 265 -8.24 -2.22 -21.90
C SER A 265 -7.02 -3.15 -21.84
N ALA A 266 -7.15 -4.45 -22.14
CA ALA A 266 -6.07 -5.42 -22.03
C ALA A 266 -4.75 -4.98 -22.72
N ARG A 267 -4.85 -4.34 -23.90
CA ARG A 267 -3.68 -3.83 -24.64
C ARG A 267 -3.00 -2.63 -23.97
N GLU A 268 -3.78 -1.77 -23.34
CA GLU A 268 -3.30 -0.61 -22.60
C GLU A 268 -2.68 -1.07 -21.27
N LEU A 269 -3.35 -1.98 -20.56
CA LEU A 269 -2.87 -2.60 -19.32
C LEU A 269 -1.52 -3.28 -19.51
N ILE A 270 -1.36 -4.15 -20.52
CA ILE A 270 -0.05 -4.82 -20.75
C ILE A 270 1.05 -3.81 -21.10
N THR A 271 0.70 -2.68 -21.72
CA THR A 271 1.65 -1.60 -22.03
C THR A 271 2.03 -0.83 -20.77
N ALA A 272 1.07 -0.55 -19.89
CA ALA A 272 1.30 0.10 -18.61
C ALA A 272 2.10 -0.80 -17.64
N MET A 273 1.88 -2.12 -17.65
CA MET A 273 2.67 -3.09 -16.90
C MET A 273 4.15 -3.10 -17.31
N ASP A 274 4.46 -2.72 -18.56
CA ASP A 274 5.81 -2.70 -19.14
C ASP A 274 6.54 -1.37 -18.87
N ALA A 275 5.80 -0.31 -18.51
CA ALA A 275 6.33 1.04 -18.33
C ALA A 275 7.42 1.14 -17.25
N ASP A 276 7.50 0.15 -16.34
CA ASP A 276 8.44 0.15 -15.22
C ASP A 276 9.75 -0.63 -15.50
N LYS A 277 9.85 -1.39 -16.61
CA LYS A 277 11.00 -2.30 -16.84
C LYS A 277 11.41 -2.38 -18.31
N LYS A 278 11.88 -1.26 -18.88
CA LYS A 278 12.54 -1.22 -20.19
C LYS A 278 13.68 -2.27 -20.24
N GLY A 279 13.54 -3.33 -21.04
CA GLY A 279 14.70 -4.07 -21.54
C GLY A 279 14.68 -5.60 -21.58
N ARG A 280 13.56 -6.30 -21.43
CA ARG A 280 13.54 -7.78 -21.58
C ARG A 280 12.68 -8.18 -22.77
N ALA A 281 13.28 -8.93 -23.69
CA ALA A 281 12.73 -9.33 -24.99
C ALA A 281 11.34 -10.00 -24.91
N GLY A 282 10.27 -9.20 -24.87
CA GLY A 282 8.89 -9.69 -24.80
C GLY A 282 8.51 -10.38 -23.48
N ARG A 283 9.22 -10.12 -22.38
CA ARG A 283 8.93 -10.73 -21.07
C ARG A 283 8.84 -9.70 -19.96
N LEU A 284 7.89 -9.89 -19.05
CA LEU A 284 7.70 -9.03 -17.88
C LEU A 284 8.12 -9.76 -16.62
N ARG A 285 8.88 -9.08 -15.75
CA ARG A 285 9.30 -9.60 -14.46
C ARG A 285 8.21 -9.34 -13.42
N MET A 286 7.59 -10.40 -12.90
CA MET A 286 6.48 -10.36 -11.94
C MET A 286 6.82 -11.13 -10.66
N VAL A 287 6.21 -10.74 -9.55
CA VAL A 287 6.18 -11.56 -8.33
C VAL A 287 4.95 -12.46 -8.40
N LEU A 288 5.15 -13.76 -8.26
CA LEU A 288 4.10 -14.78 -8.36
C LEU A 288 4.01 -15.60 -7.06
N PRO A 289 2.80 -15.85 -6.53
CA PRO A 289 2.64 -16.72 -5.37
C PRO A 289 2.64 -18.20 -5.79
N GLN A 290 3.37 -19.04 -5.07
CA GLN A 290 3.36 -20.50 -5.23
C GLN A 290 2.36 -21.14 -4.25
N ALA A 291 2.35 -20.61 -3.03
CA ALA A 291 1.41 -20.91 -1.96
C ALA A 291 1.45 -19.75 -0.95
N PRO A 292 0.50 -19.65 -0.01
CA PRO A 292 0.60 -18.67 1.06
C PRO A 292 1.91 -18.80 1.85
N GLY A 293 2.57 -17.67 2.08
CA GLY A 293 3.89 -17.57 2.68
C GLY A 293 5.06 -17.90 1.75
N GLN A 294 4.81 -18.12 0.45
CA GLN A 294 5.82 -18.49 -0.53
C GLN A 294 5.58 -17.81 -1.88
N VAL A 295 6.43 -16.84 -2.19
CA VAL A 295 6.42 -16.09 -3.46
C VAL A 295 7.77 -16.17 -4.14
N GLN A 296 7.79 -16.00 -5.46
CA GLN A 296 9.02 -15.92 -6.24
C GLN A 296 8.92 -14.87 -7.34
N ILE A 297 10.08 -14.38 -7.79
CA ILE A 297 10.16 -13.49 -8.95
C ILE A 297 10.33 -14.33 -10.22
N GLN A 298 9.50 -14.09 -11.22
CA GLN A 298 9.45 -14.86 -12.45
C GLN A 298 9.38 -13.92 -13.67
N ASP A 299 10.16 -14.22 -14.71
CA ASP A 299 9.94 -13.60 -16.03
C ASP A 299 8.81 -14.33 -16.74
N VAL A 300 7.77 -13.62 -17.16
CA VAL A 300 6.54 -14.14 -17.77
C VAL A 300 6.44 -13.69 -19.23
N PRO A 301 6.09 -14.57 -20.19
CA PRO A 301 5.87 -14.15 -21.58
C PRO A 301 4.76 -13.10 -21.68
N ARG A 302 4.99 -12.04 -22.45
CA ARG A 302 4.00 -10.98 -22.66
C ARG A 302 2.74 -11.49 -23.34
N GLU A 303 2.88 -12.47 -24.22
CA GLU A 303 1.77 -13.10 -24.95
C GLU A 303 0.80 -13.79 -23.98
N LEU A 304 1.32 -14.57 -23.02
CA LEU A 304 0.50 -15.21 -21.97
C LEU A 304 -0.25 -14.16 -21.14
N LEU A 305 0.43 -13.08 -20.74
CA LEU A 305 -0.22 -12.02 -19.98
C LEU A 305 -1.35 -11.34 -20.76
N LEU A 306 -1.13 -11.09 -22.05
CA LEU A 306 -2.16 -10.49 -22.91
C LEU A 306 -3.36 -11.43 -23.07
N GLU A 307 -3.13 -12.72 -23.27
CA GLU A 307 -4.20 -13.73 -23.36
C GLU A 307 -5.06 -13.75 -22.09
N LEU A 308 -4.42 -13.77 -20.91
CA LEU A 308 -5.12 -13.76 -19.63
C LEU A 308 -5.85 -12.44 -19.35
N LEU A 309 -5.27 -11.30 -19.75
CA LEU A 309 -5.93 -10.00 -19.64
C LEU A 309 -7.18 -9.91 -20.53
N GLN A 310 -7.20 -10.63 -21.65
CA GLN A 310 -8.34 -10.69 -22.56
C GLN A 310 -9.42 -11.69 -22.12
N SER A 311 -9.06 -12.73 -21.36
CA SER A 311 -10.01 -13.70 -20.81
C SER A 311 -10.67 -13.25 -19.51
N GLY A 312 -10.02 -12.37 -18.74
CA GLY A 312 -10.53 -11.94 -17.43
C GLY A 312 -10.39 -13.01 -16.33
N LEU A 313 -11.08 -12.81 -15.21
CA LEU A 313 -11.08 -13.71 -14.04
C LEU A 313 -12.39 -14.48 -13.84
N ASP A 314 -13.46 -14.14 -14.57
CA ASP A 314 -14.84 -14.51 -14.23
C ASP A 314 -15.04 -16.02 -14.06
N ASP A 315 -14.47 -16.84 -14.94
CA ASP A 315 -14.58 -18.31 -14.85
C ASP A 315 -13.92 -18.87 -13.58
N GLU A 316 -12.84 -18.24 -13.10
CA GLU A 316 -12.08 -18.70 -11.93
C GLU A 316 -12.74 -18.32 -10.59
N ILE A 317 -13.50 -17.23 -10.57
CA ILE A 317 -14.07 -16.65 -9.34
C ILE A 317 -15.60 -16.64 -9.31
N SER A 318 -16.26 -17.22 -10.31
CA SER A 318 -17.72 -17.31 -10.42
C SER A 318 -18.41 -17.79 -9.13
N ASP A 319 -17.87 -18.82 -8.48
CA ASP A 319 -18.41 -19.38 -7.23
C ASP A 319 -18.12 -18.51 -5.98
N CYS A 320 -17.22 -17.54 -6.07
CA CYS A 320 -16.90 -16.63 -4.96
C CYS A 320 -17.98 -15.56 -4.75
N SER A 321 -18.86 -15.37 -5.73
CA SER A 321 -19.90 -14.32 -5.76
C SER A 321 -21.15 -14.62 -4.90
N VAL A 322 -21.23 -15.79 -4.25
CA VAL A 322 -22.41 -16.22 -3.49
C VAL A 322 -22.34 -15.77 -2.02
N ALA A 323 -22.41 -14.45 -1.84
CA ALA A 323 -22.97 -13.82 -0.64
C ALA A 323 -23.77 -12.59 -1.08
N SER A 324 -24.70 -12.81 -2.02
CA SER A 324 -25.69 -11.81 -2.39
C SER A 324 -26.53 -11.46 -1.18
N VAL A 325 -26.56 -10.15 -0.90
CA VAL A 325 -27.54 -9.45 -0.09
C VAL A 325 -28.95 -9.88 -0.53
N GLU A 326 -29.53 -10.86 0.16
CA GLU A 326 -30.97 -11.09 0.17
C GLU A 326 -31.45 -10.98 1.63
N GLY A 327 -32.20 -9.91 1.92
CA GLY A 327 -33.07 -9.85 3.10
C GLY A 327 -32.74 -8.78 4.14
N CYS A 328 -33.03 -7.51 3.83
CA CYS A 328 -33.69 -6.60 4.76
C CYS A 328 -34.56 -5.61 3.97
#